data_AF-A0A9E3VJ95-F1
#
_entry.id   AF-A0A9E3VJ95-F1
#
_cell.length_a   1.000
_cell.length_b   1.000
_cell.length_c   1.000
_cell.angle_alpha   90.00
_cell.angle_beta   90.00
_cell.angle_gamma   90.00
#
_symmetry.space_group_name_H-M   'P 1'
#
loop_
_entity.id
_entity.type
_entity.pdbx_description
1 polymer ?
#
loop_
_entity_poly.entity_id
_entity_poly.type
_entity_poly.pdbx_seq_one_letter_code
_entity_poly.pdbx_strand_id
1 'polypeptide(L)' 'MIELDGSVHQGMEQVEYDIGRTEELNEFGIRVIRFKNEEIMSNLKNVIEEIKKFLSG' A
#
# COMPACT_ATOMS: atom_id res chain seq x y z
N MET A 1 -5.76 -2.58 -5.32
CA MET A 1 -5.12 -1.25 -5.50
C MET A 1 -3.67 -1.36 -5.07
N ILE A 2 -2.72 -0.77 -5.81
CA ILE A 2 -1.31 -0.69 -5.42
C ILE A 2 -0.99 0.77 -5.12
N GLU A 3 -0.49 1.06 -3.93
CA GLU A 3 -0.08 2.40 -3.51
C GLU A 3 1.43 2.49 -3.31
N LEU A 4 2.03 3.61 -3.75
CA LEU A 4 3.44 3.90 -3.57
C LEU A 4 3.59 4.99 -2.53
N ASP A 5 4.17 4.63 -1.38
CA ASP A 5 4.41 5.55 -0.28
C ASP A 5 5.79 6.20 -0.48
N GLY A 6 5.76 7.41 -1.04
CA GLY A 6 6.90 8.31 -1.07
C GLY A 6 6.84 9.19 0.15
N SER A 7 7.67 8.89 1.15
CA SER A 7 7.84 9.60 2.43
C SER A 7 7.49 11.09 2.38
N VAL A 8 6.22 11.45 2.58
CA VAL A 8 5.77 12.84 2.72
C VAL A 8 4.70 12.87 3.80
N HIS A 9 5.14 13.37 4.97
CA HIS A 9 4.36 13.85 6.10
C HIS A 9 3.59 12.79 6.92
N GLN A 10 4.25 12.29 7.97
CA GLN A 10 3.60 11.58 9.08
C GLN A 10 2.80 12.55 9.97
N GLY A 11 1.87 13.30 9.38
CA GLY A 11 0.88 14.08 10.12
C GLY A 11 -0.24 13.19 10.62
N MET A 12 -0.78 13.46 11.82
CA MET A 12 -1.96 12.76 12.36
C MET A 12 -3.13 12.72 11.36
N GLU A 13 -3.30 13.77 10.56
CA GLU A 13 -4.33 13.90 9.52
C GLU A 13 -4.23 12.83 8.41
N GLN A 14 -3.00 12.41 8.08
CA GLN A 14 -2.76 11.44 7.02
C GLN A 14 -3.03 10.01 7.49
N VAL A 15 -2.82 9.75 8.79
CA VAL A 15 -3.23 8.51 9.45
C VAL A 15 -4.76 8.42 9.51
N GLU A 16 -5.40 9.53 9.90
CA GLU A 16 -6.84 9.83 9.81
C GLU A 16 -7.46 9.31 8.51
N TYR A 17 -6.94 9.91 7.43
CA TYR A 17 -7.39 9.72 6.07
C TYR A 17 -7.08 8.32 5.52
N ASP A 18 -5.89 7.77 5.81
CA ASP A 18 -5.51 6.43 5.36
C ASP A 18 -6.35 5.33 5.99
N ILE A 19 -6.71 5.47 7.27
CA ILE A 19 -7.58 4.51 7.97
C ILE A 19 -8.96 4.53 7.32
N GLY A 20 -9.60 5.70 7.23
CA GLY A 20 -10.95 5.80 6.67
C GLY A 20 -11.04 5.30 5.22
N ARG A 21 -10.05 5.66 4.39
CA ARG A 21 -9.98 5.21 3.00
C ARG A 21 -9.76 3.70 2.87
N THR A 22 -8.90 3.13 3.71
CA THR A 22 -8.63 1.69 3.69
C THR A 22 -9.84 0.90 4.17
N GLU A 23 -10.56 1.39 5.18
CA GLU A 23 -11.80 0.78 5.66
C GLU A 23 -12.90 0.79 4.58
N GLU A 24 -13.16 1.93 3.94
CA GLU A 24 -14.14 2.02 2.85
C GLU A 24 -13.81 1.07 1.69
N LEU A 25 -12.54 1.03 1.26
CA LEU A 25 -12.12 0.14 0.17
C LEU A 25 -12.26 -1.34 0.54
N ASN A 26 -11.99 -1.70 1.79
CA ASN A 26 -12.22 -3.06 2.28
C ASN A 26 -13.70 -3.43 2.28
N GLU A 27 -14.60 -2.51 2.63
CA GLU A 27 -16.06 -2.75 2.54
C GLU A 27 -16.51 -3.01 1.10
N PHE A 28 -15.87 -2.40 0.10
CA PHE A 28 -16.11 -2.68 -1.32
C PHE A 28 -15.40 -3.94 -1.84
N GLY A 29 -14.73 -4.71 -0.98
CA GLY A 29 -13.96 -5.90 -1.36
C GLY A 29 -12.68 -5.59 -2.12
N ILE A 30 -12.21 -4.35 -2.08
CA ILE A 30 -10.99 -3.89 -2.75
C ILE A 30 -9.81 -4.10 -1.81
N ARG A 31 -8.96 -5.07 -2.15
CA ARG A 31 -7.71 -5.27 -1.42
C ARG A 31 -6.68 -4.18 -1.78
N VAL A 32 -5.97 -3.67 -0.77
CA VAL A 32 -4.90 -2.67 -0.91
C VAL A 32 -3.55 -3.27 -0.53
N ILE A 33 -2.51 -3.02 -1.34
CA ILE A 33 -1.11 -3.32 -1.02
C ILE A 33 -0.28 -2.06 -1.22
N ARG A 34 0.59 -1.75 -0.26
CA ARG A 34 1.39 -0.52 -0.22
C ARG A 34 2.88 -0.85 -0.17
N PHE A 35 3.68 -0.12 -0.94
CA PHE A 35 5.14 -0.25 -0.96
C PHE A 35 5.79 1.11 -0.78
N LYS A 36 6.84 1.19 0.05
CA LYS A 36 7.66 2.40 0.11
C LYS A 36 8.51 2.53 -1.14
N ASN A 37 8.81 3.76 -1.52
CA ASN A 37 9.74 4.04 -2.61
C ASN A 37 11.09 3.32 -2.41
N GLU A 38 11.60 3.31 -1.18
CA GLU A 38 12.87 2.64 -0.84
C GLU A 38 12.82 1.13 -1.07
N GLU A 39 11.69 0.47 -0.84
CA GLU A 39 11.52 -0.97 -1.06
C GLU A 39 11.57 -1.32 -2.54
N ILE A 40 10.96 -0.48 -3.38
CA ILE A 40 11.00 -0.61 -4.84
C ILE A 40 12.42 -0.42 -5.36
N MET A 41 13.11 0.62 -4.87
CA MET A 41 14.45 0.97 -5.32
C MET A 41 15.52 -0.01 -4.81
N SER A 42 15.34 -0.58 -3.62
CA SER A 42 16.31 -1.51 -3.01
C SER A 42 16.08 -2.96 -3.43
N ASN A 43 14.83 -3.39 -3.64
CA ASN A 43 14.52 -4.79 -3.91
C ASN A 43 13.22 -4.97 -4.71
N LEU A 44 13.24 -4.48 -5.95
CA LEU A 44 12.14 -4.64 -6.91
C LEU A 44 11.68 -6.10 -7.07
N LYS A 45 12.61 -7.07 -7.01
CA LYS A 45 12.26 -8.49 -7.14
C LYS A 45 11.33 -8.93 -6.01
N ASN A 46 11.62 -8.54 -4.77
CA ASN A 46 10.75 -8.84 -3.64
C ASN A 46 9.37 -8.19 -3.79
N VAL A 47 9.32 -6.92 -4.22
CA VAL A 47 8.05 -6.20 -4.48
C VAL A 47 7.18 -6.95 -5.50
N ILE A 48 7.77 -7.43 -6.59
CA ILE A 48 7.04 -8.19 -7.62
C ILE A 48 6.50 -9.51 -7.06
N GLU A 49 7.28 -10.23 -6.24
CA GLU A 49 6.81 -11.48 -5.64
C GLU A 49 5.68 -11.26 -4.64
N GLU A 50 5.72 -10.18 -3.86
CA GLU A 50 4.63 -9.80 -2.96
C GLU A 50 3.35 -9.44 -3.75
N ILE A 51 3.47 -8.72 -4.87
CA ILE A 51 2.33 -8.44 -5.77
C ILE A 51 1.74 -9.75 -6.31
N LYS A 52 2.57 -10.71 -6.73
CA LYS A 52 2.09 -12.00 -7.23
C LYS A 52 1.33 -12.77 -6.16
N LYS A 53 1.89 -12.87 -4.93
CA LYS A 53 1.22 -13.52 -3.81
C LYS A 53 -0.12 -12.87 -3.51
N PHE A 54 -0.17 -11.54 -3.51
CA PHE A 54 -1.38 -10.77 -3.27
C PHE A 54 -2.48 -11.02 -4.31
N LEU A 55 -2.13 -11.25 -5.58
CA LEU A 55 -3.07 -11.60 -6.65
C LEU A 55 -3.48 -13.09 -6.64
N SER A 56 -2.67 -13.96 -6.06
CA SER A 56 -2.86 -15.42 -6.07
C SER A 56 -3.75 -15.93 -4.94
N GLY A 57 -4.15 -15.06 -4.01
CA GLY A 57 -5.04 -15.38 -2.89
C GLY A 57 -6.48 -14.94 -3.11
#